data_AF-A0A1G9W9W5-F1
#
_entry.id   AF-A0A1G9W9W5-F1
#
_cell.length_a   1.000
_cell.length_b   1.000
_cell.length_c   1.000
_cell.angle_alpha   90.00
_cell.angle_beta   90.00
_cell.angle_gamma   90.00
#
_symmetry.space_group_name_H-M   'P 1'
#
loop_
_entity.id
_entity.type
_entity.pdbx_description
1 polymer ?
#
loop_
_entity_poly.entity_id
_entity_poly.type
_entity_poly.pdbx_seq_one_letter_code
_entity_poly.pdbx_strand_id
1 'polypeptide(L)'
;MSRSGHWPEVARLVDRSQQDAEEFDPETGDPERCLSAGVEPIVELYIDVRKTDGERLTPVEQSLLERALNDWLSLYAACHDAPFHAHFTVHEMAVAYAGNGDLRSTVGELLDV
;
A
#
# COMPACT_ATOMS: atom_id res chain seq x y z
N MET A 1 20.68 10.60 7.56
CA MET A 1 20.19 10.32 6.19
C MET A 1 19.26 11.47 5.81
N SER A 2 19.48 12.12 4.66
CA SER A 2 18.53 13.13 4.17
C SER A 2 17.28 12.45 3.64
N ARG A 3 16.12 12.99 4.00
CA ARG A 3 14.80 12.62 3.47
C ARG A 3 14.61 13.19 2.06
N SER A 4 13.78 12.55 1.24
CA SER A 4 13.37 13.10 -0.05
C SER A 4 12.32 14.20 0.12
N GLY A 5 12.01 14.91 -0.98
CA GLY A 5 10.91 15.88 -1.02
C GLY A 5 9.54 15.26 -0.73
N HIS A 6 9.39 13.94 -0.90
CA HIS A 6 8.14 13.21 -0.66
C HIS A 6 7.97 12.74 0.78
N TRP A 7 8.95 12.96 1.66
CA TRP A 7 8.86 12.53 3.05
C TRP A 7 7.56 12.92 3.76
N PRO A 8 7.03 14.16 3.63
CA PRO A 8 5.77 14.51 4.28
C PRO A 8 4.61 13.59 3.87
N GLU A 9 4.58 13.20 2.61
CA GLU A 9 3.55 12.31 2.06
C GLU A 9 3.78 10.87 2.52
N VAL A 10 5.03 10.38 2.47
CA VAL A 10 5.40 9.05 2.99
C VAL A 10 5.01 8.92 4.47
N ALA A 11 5.37 9.90 5.30
CA ALA A 11 5.07 9.88 6.73
C ALA A 11 3.55 9.83 6.97
N ARG A 12 2.77 10.63 6.23
CA ARG A 12 1.30 10.63 6.33
C ARG A 12 0.69 9.25 6.01
N LEU A 13 1.17 8.59 4.97
CA LEU A 13 0.67 7.27 4.56
C LEU A 13 1.03 6.19 5.59
N VAL A 14 2.24 6.27 6.15
CA VAL A 14 2.73 5.35 7.19
C VAL A 14 1.98 5.54 8.50
N ASP A 15 1.78 6.77 8.94
CA ASP A 15 1.04 7.07 10.17
C ASP A 15 -0.40 6.58 10.06
N ARG A 16 -1.02 6.75 8.88
CA ARG A 16 -2.37 6.24 8.61
C ARG A 16 -2.42 4.71 8.65
N SER A 17 -1.50 4.02 7.97
CA SER A 17 -1.51 2.55 7.96
C SER A 17 -1.38 1.97 9.37
N GLN A 18 -0.59 2.60 10.23
CA GLN A 18 -0.43 2.20 11.63
C GLN A 18 -1.71 2.44 12.43
N GLN A 19 -2.29 3.64 12.33
CA GLN A 19 -3.53 3.95 13.04
C GLN A 19 -4.67 3.01 12.63
N ASP A 20 -4.86 2.82 11.33
CA ASP A 20 -5.90 1.95 10.81
C ASP A 20 -5.67 0.49 11.21
N ALA A 21 -4.42 0.00 11.19
CA ALA A 21 -4.11 -1.35 11.64
C ALA A 21 -4.35 -1.55 13.15
N GLU A 22 -4.12 -0.52 13.98
CA GLU A 22 -4.39 -0.56 15.41
C GLU A 22 -5.88 -0.54 15.74
N GLU A 23 -6.66 0.21 14.96
CA GLU A 23 -8.11 0.36 15.15
C GLU A 23 -8.94 -0.69 14.40
N PHE A 24 -8.31 -1.51 13.56
CA PHE A 24 -9.01 -2.44 12.68
C PHE A 24 -9.77 -3.54 13.44
N ASP A 25 -11.00 -3.75 13.01
CA ASP A 25 -11.85 -4.87 13.40
C ASP A 25 -12.26 -5.66 12.15
N PRO A 26 -11.84 -6.92 11.99
CA PRO A 26 -12.22 -7.75 10.84
C PRO A 26 -13.73 -7.92 10.67
N GLU A 27 -14.53 -7.90 11.76
CA GLU A 27 -15.98 -8.09 11.68
C GLU A 27 -16.71 -6.88 11.07
N THR A 28 -16.10 -5.70 11.16
CA THR A 28 -16.68 -4.42 10.69
C THR A 28 -15.82 -3.72 9.63
N GLY A 29 -14.74 -4.37 9.20
CA GLY A 29 -13.81 -3.87 8.19
C GLY A 29 -14.48 -3.61 6.85
N ASP A 30 -14.00 -2.57 6.15
CA ASP A 30 -14.47 -2.20 4.81
C ASP A 30 -13.33 -2.44 3.80
N PRO A 31 -13.40 -3.48 2.93
CA PRO A 31 -12.35 -3.78 1.97
C PRO A 31 -12.15 -2.65 0.95
N GLU A 32 -13.21 -1.93 0.55
CA GLU A 32 -13.09 -0.80 -0.39
C GLU A 32 -12.36 0.38 0.26
N ARG A 33 -12.52 0.56 1.58
CA ARG A 33 -11.74 1.54 2.34
C ARG A 33 -10.26 1.16 2.43
N CYS A 34 -9.93 -0.12 2.61
CA CYS A 34 -8.53 -0.59 2.60
C CYS A 34 -7.83 -0.28 1.26
N LEU A 35 -8.56 -0.40 0.14
CA LEU A 35 -8.05 -0.04 -1.18
C LEU A 35 -7.89 1.48 -1.32
N SER A 36 -8.98 2.23 -1.18
CA SER A 36 -9.03 3.66 -1.50
C SER A 36 -8.27 4.55 -0.51
N ALA A 37 -8.25 4.21 0.78
CA ALA A 37 -7.55 4.99 1.80
C ALA A 37 -6.09 4.56 2.02
N GLY A 38 -5.73 3.37 1.52
CA GLY A 38 -4.47 2.69 1.82
C GLY A 38 -3.66 2.30 0.60
N VAL A 39 -4.07 1.25 -0.11
CA VAL A 39 -3.29 0.68 -1.23
C VAL A 39 -3.14 1.68 -2.38
N GLU A 40 -4.24 2.31 -2.82
CA GLU A 40 -4.28 3.24 -3.93
C GLU A 40 -3.30 4.42 -3.76
N PRO A 41 -3.35 5.22 -2.69
CA PRO A 41 -2.46 6.37 -2.54
C PRO A 41 -0.98 5.99 -2.41
N ILE A 42 -0.65 4.80 -1.88
CA ILE A 42 0.74 4.31 -1.85
C ILE A 42 1.24 3.99 -3.26
N VAL A 43 0.42 3.32 -4.06
CA VAL A 43 0.75 2.97 -5.46
C VAL A 43 0.86 4.22 -6.32
N GLU A 44 -0.08 5.16 -6.18
CA GLU A 44 -0.05 6.46 -6.88
C GLU A 44 1.24 7.23 -6.57
N LEU A 45 1.58 7.38 -5.28
CA LEU A 45 2.83 8.04 -4.89
C LEU A 45 4.04 7.38 -5.54
N TYR A 46 4.11 6.05 -5.53
CA TYR A 46 5.24 5.34 -6.14
C TYR A 46 5.33 5.58 -7.65
N ILE A 47 4.19 5.55 -8.35
CA ILE A 47 4.12 5.82 -9.79
C ILE A 47 4.56 7.26 -10.07
N ASP A 48 4.11 8.23 -9.29
CA ASP A 48 4.45 9.64 -9.47
C ASP A 48 5.95 9.88 -9.26
N VAL A 49 6.53 9.34 -8.18
CA VAL A 49 7.99 9.40 -7.95
C VAL A 49 8.77 8.76 -9.11
N ARG A 50 8.27 7.68 -9.70
CA ARG A 50 8.93 7.02 -10.83
C ARG A 50 8.84 7.81 -12.13
N LYS A 51 7.79 8.60 -12.32
CA LYS A 51 7.59 9.46 -13.51
C LYS A 51 8.39 10.75 -13.43
N THR A 52 8.65 11.27 -12.22
CA THR A 52 9.44 12.49 -12.05
C THR A 52 10.94 12.22 -12.19
N ASP A 53 11.57 12.87 -13.16
CA ASP A 53 13.00 12.71 -13.40
C ASP A 53 13.83 13.30 -12.24
N GLY A 54 14.89 12.58 -11.85
CA GLY A 54 15.76 12.98 -10.74
C GLY A 54 15.20 12.79 -9.32
N GLU A 55 13.92 12.43 -9.15
CA GLU A 55 13.32 12.14 -7.85
C GLU A 55 13.35 10.64 -7.53
N ARG A 56 13.68 10.33 -6.27
CA ARG A 56 13.77 8.98 -5.73
C ARG A 56 13.39 9.02 -4.26
N LEU A 57 12.62 8.02 -3.84
CA LEU A 57 12.51 7.69 -2.42
C LEU A 57 13.87 7.18 -1.93
N THR A 58 14.22 7.55 -0.71
CA THR A 58 15.34 6.92 -0.01
C THR A 58 15.02 5.45 0.29
N PRO A 59 16.02 4.58 0.51
CA PRO A 59 15.76 3.19 0.90
C PRO A 59 14.87 3.06 2.14
N VAL A 60 15.00 3.98 3.10
CA VAL A 60 14.18 4.01 4.32
C VAL A 60 12.73 4.35 3.99
N GLU A 61 12.50 5.38 3.18
CA GLU A 61 11.16 5.75 2.73
C GLU A 61 10.49 4.63 1.95
N GLN A 62 11.25 3.94 1.09
CA GLN A 62 10.75 2.80 0.34
C GLN A 62 10.32 1.66 1.27
N SER A 63 11.17 1.25 2.23
CA SER A 63 10.82 0.19 3.18
C SER A 63 9.63 0.56 4.08
N LEU A 64 9.47 1.84 4.41
CA LEU A 64 8.31 2.31 5.18
C LEU A 64 7.02 2.22 4.38
N LEU A 65 7.03 2.62 3.09
CA LEU A 65 5.87 2.44 2.21
C LEU A 65 5.56 0.97 1.95
N GLU A 66 6.57 0.12 1.78
CA GLU A 66 6.38 -1.33 1.63
C GLU A 66 5.70 -1.90 2.88
N ARG A 67 6.14 -1.53 4.08
CA ARG A 67 5.46 -1.94 5.30
C ARG A 67 4.01 -1.44 5.33
N ALA A 68 3.78 -0.16 5.09
CA ALA A 68 2.44 0.42 5.08
C ALA A 68 1.50 -0.26 4.07
N LEU A 69 2.01 -0.57 2.88
CA LEU A 69 1.27 -1.31 1.85
C LEU A 69 0.83 -2.69 2.37
N ASN A 70 1.75 -3.43 3.00
CA ASN A 70 1.46 -4.77 3.49
C ASN A 70 0.54 -4.77 4.70
N ASP A 71 0.60 -3.73 5.54
CA ASP A 71 -0.38 -3.54 6.61
C ASP A 71 -1.79 -3.46 5.98
N TRP A 72 -1.98 -2.61 4.97
CA TRP A 72 -3.27 -2.48 4.26
C TRP A 72 -3.73 -3.75 3.55
N LEU A 73 -2.81 -4.49 2.89
CA LEU A 73 -3.14 -5.76 2.26
C LEU A 73 -3.55 -6.82 3.29
N SER A 74 -2.93 -6.81 4.47
CA SER A 74 -3.33 -7.68 5.57
C SER A 74 -4.73 -7.34 6.08
N LEU A 75 -5.08 -6.05 6.18
CA LEU A 75 -6.44 -5.63 6.56
C LEU A 75 -7.47 -6.03 5.51
N TYR A 76 -7.15 -5.82 4.22
CA TYR A 76 -8.00 -6.26 3.12
C TYR A 76 -8.23 -7.77 3.16
N ALA A 77 -7.18 -8.59 3.28
CA ALA A 77 -7.31 -10.04 3.40
C ALA A 77 -8.18 -10.45 4.60
N ALA A 78 -8.03 -9.77 5.73
CA ALA A 78 -8.83 -10.02 6.93
C ALA A 78 -10.32 -9.71 6.73
N CYS A 79 -10.69 -8.71 5.92
CA CYS A 79 -12.10 -8.47 5.54
C CYS A 79 -12.72 -9.66 4.78
N HIS A 80 -11.90 -10.55 4.22
CA HIS A 80 -12.31 -11.73 3.45
C HIS A 80 -12.02 -13.06 4.18
N ASP A 81 -11.69 -13.02 5.49
CA ASP A 81 -11.25 -14.17 6.28
C ASP A 81 -10.07 -14.94 5.64
N ALA A 82 -9.27 -14.25 4.83
CA ALA A 82 -8.20 -14.85 4.05
C ALA A 82 -6.84 -14.73 4.77
N PRO A 83 -5.99 -15.78 4.70
CA PRO A 83 -4.67 -15.72 5.30
C PRO A 83 -3.73 -14.81 4.49
N PHE A 84 -3.01 -13.93 5.17
CA PHE A 84 -1.94 -13.12 4.58
C PHE A 84 -0.58 -13.51 5.14
N HIS A 85 0.25 -14.13 4.30
CA HIS A 85 1.59 -14.61 4.68
C HIS A 85 2.72 -14.09 3.76
N ALA A 86 2.35 -13.33 2.73
CA ALA A 86 3.30 -12.77 1.77
C ALA A 86 3.72 -11.36 2.17
N HIS A 87 4.81 -10.88 1.58
CA HIS A 87 5.20 -9.49 1.64
C HIS A 87 5.45 -9.00 0.22
N PHE A 88 4.74 -7.95 -0.19
CA PHE A 88 4.84 -7.37 -1.51
C PHE A 88 5.58 -6.05 -1.48
N THR A 89 6.43 -5.82 -2.46
CA THR A 89 7.02 -4.50 -2.67
C THR A 89 6.00 -3.57 -3.32
N VAL A 90 6.14 -2.26 -3.11
CA VAL A 90 5.30 -1.27 -3.81
C VAL A 90 5.52 -1.34 -5.32
N HIS A 91 6.71 -1.76 -5.75
CA HIS A 91 6.99 -1.97 -7.16
C HIS A 91 6.17 -3.12 -7.77
N GLU A 92 6.12 -4.27 -7.11
CA GLU A 92 5.32 -5.42 -7.57
C GLU A 92 3.85 -5.07 -7.68
N MET A 93 3.30 -4.38 -6.66
CA MET A 93 1.92 -3.91 -6.69
C MET A 93 1.67 -2.94 -7.85
N ALA A 94 2.55 -1.96 -8.07
CA ALA A 94 2.40 -1.01 -9.16
C ALA A 94 2.48 -1.67 -10.54
N VAL A 95 3.31 -2.70 -10.71
CA VAL A 95 3.40 -3.48 -11.96
C VAL A 95 2.14 -4.30 -12.19
N ALA A 96 1.64 -4.97 -11.15
CA ALA A 96 0.40 -5.74 -11.23
C ALA A 96 -0.79 -4.83 -11.57
N TYR A 97 -0.90 -3.69 -10.90
CA TYR A 97 -1.93 -2.69 -11.18
C TYR A 97 -1.84 -2.14 -12.61
N ALA A 98 -0.63 -1.84 -13.11
CA ALA A 98 -0.45 -1.39 -14.48
C ALA A 98 -0.88 -2.43 -15.54
N GLY A 99 -0.83 -3.72 -15.20
CA GLY A 99 -1.28 -4.81 -16.08
C GLY A 99 -2.79 -5.03 -16.08
N ASN A 100 -3.44 -4.86 -14.92
CA ASN A 100 -4.87 -5.12 -14.73
C ASN A 100 -5.73 -3.86 -14.98
N GLY A 101 -5.27 -2.70 -14.52
CA GLY A 101 -6.00 -1.42 -14.61
C GLY A 101 -7.13 -1.25 -13.60
N ASP A 102 -7.41 -2.28 -12.80
CA ASP A 102 -8.36 -2.26 -11.68
C ASP A 102 -7.67 -2.73 -10.41
N LEU A 103 -7.62 -1.87 -9.39
CA LEU A 103 -6.85 -2.14 -8.17
C LEU A 103 -7.48 -3.26 -7.35
N ARG A 104 -8.82 -3.31 -7.28
CA ARG A 104 -9.54 -4.35 -6.55
C ARG A 104 -9.31 -5.72 -7.16
N SER A 105 -9.45 -5.85 -8.48
CA SER A 105 -9.12 -7.07 -9.22
C SER A 105 -7.66 -7.48 -8.98
N THR A 106 -6.73 -6.53 -9.04
CA THR A 106 -5.31 -6.79 -8.77
C THR A 106 -5.07 -7.35 -7.37
N VAL A 107 -5.64 -6.72 -6.35
CA VAL A 107 -5.47 -7.14 -4.95
C VAL A 107 -6.17 -8.47 -4.69
N GLY A 108 -7.37 -8.68 -5.24
CA GLY A 108 -8.08 -9.96 -5.16
C GLY A 108 -7.28 -11.12 -5.76
N GLU A 109 -6.73 -10.94 -6.96
CA GLU A 109 -5.86 -11.94 -7.63
C GLU A 109 -4.57 -12.21 -6.83
N LEU A 110 -3.96 -11.19 -6.24
CA LEU A 110 -2.75 -11.34 -5.43
C LEU A 110 -3.00 -12.09 -4.11
N LEU A 111 -4.19 -11.92 -3.54
CA LEU A 111 -4.56 -12.47 -2.24
C LEU A 111 -5.41 -13.75 -2.32
N ASP A 112 -5.84 -14.13 -3.53
CA ASP A 112 -6.75 -15.26 -3.80
C ASP A 112 -8.12 -15.09 -3.09
N VAL A 113 -8.72 -13.90 -3.21
CA VAL A 113 -10.02 -13.51 -2.60
C VAL A 113 -11.02 -12.89 -3.59
#